data_AF-A0A2K5TV20-F1
#
_entry.id   AF-A0A2K5TV20-F1
#
_cell.length_a   1.000
_cell.length_b   1.000
_cell.length_c   1.000
_cell.angle_alpha   90.00
_cell.angle_beta   90.00
_cell.angle_gamma   90.00
#
_symmetry.space_group_name_H-M   'P 1'
#
loop_
_entity.id
_entity.type
_entity.pdbx_description
1 polymer ?
#
loop_
_entity_poly.entity_id
_entity_poly.type
_entity_poly.pdbx_seq_one_letter_code
_entity_poly.pdbx_strand_id
1 'polypeptide(L)'
;MLALLGLSQALNILLGLKGLTPAEISAVCEKGNFNVAHGLAWSYYIGYLRLILPGLQARIQTYNQHYNNLLRGAVSQRLYILLPLDCGVPDNLSMADPNIRFLDKLPQQTADRAGIKDRVYSNSIYELLENGQRAGTCVLEYATPLQTLFAMSQYGQAGFSREDRLEQVKLFCRTLEDILADNPESQNNCRLIVYSEPADDSSFSLSQEVLRHLRQEKKEEVTVGSLKNSAVPSTSTMSQEPELLISGMEKPLPLRTDFS
;
A
#
# COMPACT_ATOMS: atom_id res chain seq x y z
N MET A 1 -30.37 41.23 18.56
CA MET A 1 -28.93 41.06 18.84
C MET A 1 -28.43 39.67 18.44
N LEU A 2 -29.07 38.57 18.84
CA LEU A 2 -28.63 37.21 18.48
C LEU A 2 -28.63 36.90 16.98
N ALA A 3 -29.61 37.40 16.22
CA ALA A 3 -29.65 37.19 14.76
C ALA A 3 -28.47 37.84 14.02
N LEU A 4 -28.03 39.03 14.45
CA LEU A 4 -26.86 39.71 13.89
C LEU A 4 -25.57 38.96 14.23
N LEU A 5 -25.47 38.45 15.46
CA LEU A 5 -24.33 37.63 15.88
C LEU A 5 -24.25 36.34 15.06
N GLY A 6 -25.40 35.69 14.81
CA GLY A 6 -25.49 34.50 13.96
C GLY A 6 -25.06 34.78 12.52
N LEU A 7 -25.54 35.87 11.91
CA LEU A 7 -25.12 36.30 10.57
C LEU A 7 -23.63 36.61 10.51
N SER A 8 -23.07 37.30 11.52
CA SER A 8 -21.64 37.59 11.61
C SER A 8 -20.80 36.32 11.70
N GLN A 9 -21.20 35.35 12.52
CA GLN A 9 -20.51 34.06 12.64
C GLN A 9 -20.59 33.25 11.34
N ALA A 10 -21.75 33.25 10.68
CA ALA A 10 -21.93 32.60 9.39
C ALA A 10 -21.05 33.24 8.30
N LEU A 11 -20.98 34.57 8.24
CA LEU A 11 -20.09 35.30 7.34
C LEU A 11 -18.61 34.99 7.60
N ASN A 12 -18.18 34.93 8.87
CA ASN A 12 -16.80 34.59 9.22
C ASN A 12 -16.42 33.17 8.78
N ILE A 13 -17.35 32.21 8.88
CA ILE A 13 -17.12 30.83 8.41
C ILE A 13 -17.12 30.79 6.88
N LEU A 14 -18.13 31.41 6.23
CA LEU A 14 -18.29 31.39 4.78
C LEU A 14 -17.12 32.06 4.06
N LEU A 15 -16.59 33.15 4.61
CA LEU A 15 -15.45 33.89 4.06
C LEU A 15 -14.09 33.30 4.47
N GLY A 16 -14.05 32.22 5.25
CA GLY A 16 -12.80 31.59 5.68
C GLY A 16 -11.96 32.42 6.66
N LEU A 17 -12.54 33.44 7.30
CA LEU A 17 -11.85 34.36 8.22
C LEU A 17 -11.41 33.70 9.54
N LYS A 18 -11.77 32.43 9.76
CA LYS A 18 -11.36 31.61 10.91
C LYS A 18 -10.16 30.69 10.61
N GLY A 19 -9.54 30.79 9.43
CA GLY A 19 -8.31 30.06 9.14
C GLY A 19 -7.17 30.51 10.05
N LEU A 20 -6.41 29.57 10.60
CA LEU A 20 -5.19 29.88 11.34
C LEU A 20 -4.11 30.39 10.37
N THR A 21 -3.29 31.32 10.84
CA THR A 21 -2.10 31.76 10.12
C THR A 21 -1.06 30.64 10.04
N PRO A 22 -0.11 30.67 9.08
CA PRO A 22 0.94 29.66 8.99
C PRO A 22 1.76 29.50 10.27
N ALA A 23 2.01 30.59 11.00
CA ALA A 23 2.73 30.57 12.28
C ALA A 23 1.92 29.87 13.38
N GLU A 24 0.61 30.13 13.46
CA GLU A 24 -0.27 29.44 14.40
C GLU A 24 -0.41 27.96 14.06
N ILE A 25 -0.48 27.60 12.77
CA ILE A 25 -0.44 26.20 12.32
C ILE A 25 0.87 25.54 12.76
N SER A 26 2.02 26.19 12.52
CA SER A 26 3.33 25.67 12.95
C SER A 26 3.39 25.46 14.46
N ALA A 27 2.94 26.43 15.25
CA ALA A 27 2.92 26.33 16.70
C ALA A 27 2.02 25.18 17.18
N VAL A 28 0.86 24.96 16.55
CA VAL A 28 -0.01 23.82 16.84
C VAL A 28 0.67 22.49 16.45
N CYS A 29 1.29 22.43 15.28
CA CYS A 29 1.97 21.24 14.77
C CYS A 29 3.18 20.83 15.60
N GLU A 30 4.01 21.80 15.99
CA GLU A 30 5.17 21.61 16.86
C GLU A 30 4.74 21.17 18.25
N LYS A 31 3.70 21.82 18.82
CA LYS A 31 3.18 21.43 20.14
C LYS A 31 2.63 20.00 20.16
N GLY A 32 2.04 19.54 19.05
CA GLY A 32 1.50 18.18 18.91
C GLY A 32 2.48 17.17 18.29
N ASN A 33 3.74 17.54 18.04
CA ASN A 33 4.74 16.68 17.40
C ASN A 33 4.32 16.07 16.03
N PHE A 34 3.35 16.67 15.32
CA PHE A 34 2.74 16.09 14.10
C PHE A 34 3.67 15.99 12.88
N ASN A 35 4.86 16.60 12.95
CA ASN A 35 5.84 16.60 11.87
C ASN A 35 6.65 15.30 11.79
N VAL A 36 6.70 14.50 12.88
CA VAL A 36 7.51 13.27 12.93
C VAL A 36 6.95 12.22 11.97
N ALA A 37 5.64 11.93 12.05
CA ALA A 37 4.99 10.93 11.21
C ALA A 37 5.17 11.21 9.70
N HIS A 38 5.00 12.48 9.29
CA HIS A 38 5.20 12.88 7.89
C HIS A 38 6.62 12.64 7.41
N GLY A 39 7.62 13.07 8.20
CA GLY A 39 9.03 12.85 7.88
C GLY A 39 9.37 11.37 7.78
N LEU A 40 8.85 10.55 8.69
CA LEU A 40 9.04 9.09 8.68
C LEU A 40 8.38 8.42 7.46
N ALA A 41 7.16 8.82 7.09
CA ALA A 41 6.46 8.28 5.92
C ALA A 41 7.23 8.57 4.62
N TRP A 42 7.64 9.83 4.42
CA TRP A 42 8.45 10.21 3.25
C TRP A 42 9.83 9.55 3.24
N SER A 43 10.49 9.46 4.40
CA SER A 43 11.76 8.76 4.56
C SER A 43 11.64 7.28 4.20
N TYR A 44 10.59 6.59 4.66
CA TYR A 44 10.34 5.19 4.33
C TYR A 44 10.02 5.00 2.85
N TYR A 45 9.19 5.87 2.28
CA TYR A 45 8.85 5.81 0.86
C TYR A 45 10.07 6.06 -0.03
N ILE A 46 10.72 7.23 0.08
CA ILE A 46 11.85 7.62 -0.77
C ILE A 46 13.11 6.81 -0.46
N GLY A 47 13.34 6.55 0.83
CA GLY A 47 14.53 5.86 1.33
C GLY A 47 14.51 4.36 1.10
N TYR A 48 13.33 3.76 0.90
CA TYR A 48 13.21 2.30 0.82
C TYR A 48 12.18 1.83 -0.22
N LEU A 49 10.89 2.12 -0.07
CA LEU A 49 9.85 1.53 -0.94
C LEU A 49 10.05 1.88 -2.42
N ARG A 50 10.37 3.14 -2.73
CA ARG A 50 10.64 3.60 -4.09
C ARG A 50 11.84 2.89 -4.74
N LEU A 51 12.72 2.28 -3.95
CA LEU A 51 13.81 1.46 -4.47
C LEU A 51 13.39 0.02 -4.70
N ILE A 52 12.73 -0.59 -3.72
CA ILE A 52 12.54 -2.04 -3.66
C ILE A 52 11.28 -2.52 -4.37
N LEU A 53 10.28 -1.65 -4.53
CA LEU A 53 9.05 -2.00 -5.24
C LEU A 53 9.27 -2.14 -6.75
N PRO A 54 10.02 -1.23 -7.43
CA PRO A 54 10.44 -1.49 -8.80
C PRO A 54 11.23 -2.80 -8.90
N GLY A 55 10.80 -3.69 -9.80
CA GLY A 55 11.44 -5.00 -9.99
C GLY A 55 11.08 -6.07 -8.96
N LEU A 56 10.23 -5.79 -7.96
CA LEU A 56 9.74 -6.80 -7.00
C LEU A 56 9.13 -8.01 -7.72
N GLN A 57 8.27 -7.76 -8.71
CA GLN A 57 7.64 -8.79 -9.54
C GLN A 57 8.69 -9.71 -10.21
N ALA A 58 9.73 -9.13 -10.79
CA ALA A 58 10.80 -9.89 -11.43
C ALA A 58 11.59 -10.76 -10.43
N ARG A 59 11.84 -10.23 -9.21
CA ARG A 59 12.47 -11.00 -8.13
C ARG A 59 11.62 -12.17 -7.68
N ILE A 60 10.30 -11.97 -7.56
CA ILE A 60 9.35 -13.04 -7.21
C ILE A 60 9.26 -14.10 -8.33
N GLN A 61 9.22 -13.68 -9.59
CA GLN A 61 9.23 -14.60 -10.74
C GLN A 61 10.51 -15.43 -10.78
N THR A 62 11.66 -14.80 -10.56
CA THR A 62 12.96 -15.47 -10.49
C THR A 62 12.97 -16.53 -9.38
N TYR A 63 12.46 -16.19 -8.20
CA TYR A 63 12.32 -17.14 -7.10
C TYR A 63 11.39 -18.31 -7.50
N ASN A 64 10.22 -18.03 -8.07
CA ASN A 64 9.26 -19.07 -8.46
C ASN A 64 9.81 -20.08 -9.47
N GLN A 65 10.69 -19.65 -10.40
CA GLN A 65 11.36 -20.53 -11.36
C GLN A 65 12.26 -21.56 -10.68
N HIS A 66 12.92 -21.20 -9.59
CA HIS A 66 13.88 -22.07 -8.89
C HIS A 66 13.22 -22.95 -7.83
N TYR A 67 12.07 -22.53 -7.30
CA TYR A 67 11.42 -23.17 -6.14
C TYR A 67 10.01 -23.65 -6.45
N ASN A 68 9.81 -24.30 -7.60
CA ASN A 68 8.56 -25.00 -7.97
C ASN A 68 7.27 -24.17 -7.78
N ASN A 69 7.35 -22.85 -8.04
CA ASN A 69 6.25 -21.91 -7.89
C ASN A 69 5.62 -21.84 -6.47
N LEU A 70 6.44 -21.82 -5.41
CA LEU A 70 5.97 -21.69 -4.02
C LEU A 70 5.13 -20.43 -3.74
N LEU A 71 5.32 -19.34 -4.49
CA LEU A 71 4.50 -18.12 -4.46
C LEU A 71 3.47 -18.15 -5.60
N ARG A 72 2.65 -19.21 -5.68
CA ARG A 72 1.65 -19.42 -6.75
C ARG A 72 0.38 -18.58 -6.50
N GLY A 73 0.08 -17.69 -7.45
CA GLY A 73 -1.08 -16.80 -7.43
C GLY A 73 -0.65 -15.33 -7.46
N ALA A 74 -1.42 -14.46 -8.13
CA ALA A 74 -1.07 -13.03 -8.26
C ALA A 74 -1.08 -12.30 -6.89
N VAL A 75 -1.88 -12.79 -5.94
CA VAL A 75 -1.86 -12.46 -4.51
C VAL A 75 -0.47 -12.61 -3.84
N SER A 76 0.34 -13.60 -4.22
CA SER A 76 1.68 -13.79 -3.62
C SER A 76 2.75 -12.90 -4.26
N GLN A 77 2.35 -11.93 -5.09
CA GLN A 77 3.27 -11.08 -5.85
C GLN A 77 3.47 -9.68 -5.24
N ARG A 78 2.82 -9.38 -4.11
CA ARG A 78 2.98 -8.10 -3.42
C ARG A 78 3.87 -8.23 -2.19
N LEU A 79 4.43 -7.10 -1.79
CA LEU A 79 5.03 -6.92 -0.48
C LEU A 79 3.93 -6.57 0.54
N TYR A 80 3.70 -7.43 1.52
CA TYR A 80 2.80 -7.14 2.63
C TYR A 80 3.58 -6.46 3.75
N ILE A 81 3.13 -5.27 4.15
CA ILE A 81 3.78 -4.44 5.16
C ILE A 81 2.87 -4.40 6.38
N LEU A 82 3.37 -4.84 7.52
CA LEU A 82 2.68 -4.86 8.80
C LEU A 82 2.85 -3.52 9.52
N LEU A 83 1.73 -2.95 9.96
CA LEU A 83 1.66 -1.69 10.70
C LEU A 83 0.88 -1.87 12.03
N PRO A 84 1.53 -2.44 13.06
CA PRO A 84 0.95 -2.52 14.40
C PRO A 84 0.79 -1.13 15.01
N LEU A 85 -0.44 -0.75 15.38
CA LEU A 85 -0.76 0.55 15.97
C LEU A 85 -0.19 0.75 17.38
N ASP A 86 0.25 -0.31 18.06
CA ASP A 86 0.98 -0.19 19.32
C ASP A 86 2.48 0.04 19.11
N CYS A 87 2.96 0.00 17.86
CA CYS A 87 4.36 0.03 17.44
C CYS A 87 5.21 -1.16 17.95
N GLY A 88 4.58 -2.28 18.31
CA GLY A 88 5.25 -3.53 18.65
C GLY A 88 5.84 -4.20 17.40
N VAL A 89 7.14 -4.00 17.17
CA VAL A 89 7.86 -4.56 16.01
C VAL A 89 8.90 -5.57 16.51
N PRO A 90 8.54 -6.86 16.70
CA PRO A 90 9.50 -7.88 17.06
C PRO A 90 10.46 -8.19 15.89
N ASP A 91 11.71 -8.51 16.21
CA ASP A 91 12.75 -8.81 15.20
C ASP A 91 12.47 -10.12 14.43
N ASN A 92 11.65 -11.01 15.00
CA ASN A 92 11.32 -12.30 14.40
C ASN A 92 9.79 -12.50 14.38
N LEU A 93 9.22 -12.54 13.17
CA LEU A 93 7.81 -12.79 12.93
C LEU A 93 7.32 -14.15 13.47
N SER A 94 8.18 -15.17 13.53
CA SER A 94 7.83 -16.47 14.12
C SER A 94 7.70 -16.43 15.65
N MET A 95 8.26 -15.41 16.31
CA MET A 95 8.00 -15.16 17.73
C MET A 95 6.70 -14.38 17.95
N ALA A 96 6.29 -13.57 16.97
CA ALA A 96 5.03 -12.82 17.03
C ALA A 96 3.83 -13.76 16.85
N ASP A 97 3.90 -14.70 15.91
CA ASP A 97 2.90 -15.76 15.73
C ASP A 97 3.59 -17.04 15.19
N PRO A 98 3.54 -18.18 15.90
CA PRO A 98 4.21 -19.42 15.49
C PRO A 98 3.65 -20.03 14.19
N ASN A 99 2.48 -19.56 13.72
CA ASN A 99 1.93 -19.92 12.43
C ASN A 99 2.55 -19.13 11.26
N ILE A 100 3.39 -18.13 11.55
CA ILE A 100 4.19 -17.41 10.55
C ILE A 100 5.61 -17.99 10.58
N ARG A 101 5.98 -18.75 9.57
CA ARG A 101 7.30 -19.41 9.52
C ARG A 101 8.13 -18.87 8.37
N PHE A 102 9.36 -18.47 8.69
CA PHE A 102 10.33 -18.06 7.69
C PHE A 102 10.59 -19.22 6.71
N LEU A 103 10.52 -18.93 5.42
CA LEU A 103 10.71 -19.90 4.35
C LEU A 103 12.04 -19.67 3.63
N ASP A 104 12.23 -18.48 3.07
CA ASP A 104 13.47 -18.10 2.36
C ASP A 104 13.56 -16.57 2.19
N LYS A 105 14.58 -16.07 1.51
CA LYS A 105 14.71 -14.67 1.06
C LYS A 105 14.47 -14.55 -0.43
N LEU A 106 13.88 -13.43 -0.85
CA LEU A 106 13.88 -13.07 -2.27
C LEU A 106 15.31 -12.77 -2.75
N PRO A 107 15.59 -12.94 -4.06
CA PRO A 107 16.83 -12.48 -4.68
C PRO A 107 17.15 -11.04 -4.28
N GLN A 108 18.42 -10.80 -3.93
CA GLN A 108 18.86 -9.51 -3.42
C GLN A 108 18.80 -8.45 -4.52
N GLN A 109 18.50 -7.22 -4.10
CA GLN A 109 18.67 -6.03 -4.91
C GLN A 109 19.81 -5.21 -4.34
N THR A 110 20.74 -4.78 -5.18
CA THR A 110 21.87 -3.93 -4.77
C THR A 110 21.81 -2.57 -5.45
N ALA A 111 22.25 -1.54 -4.74
CA ALA A 111 22.42 -0.20 -5.31
C ALA A 111 23.47 0.60 -4.54
N ASP A 112 24.22 1.45 -5.24
CA ASP A 112 25.10 2.42 -4.60
C ASP A 112 24.26 3.56 -4.01
N ARG A 113 24.38 3.83 -2.70
CA ARG A 113 23.62 4.92 -2.06
C ARG A 113 24.37 5.58 -0.92
N ALA A 114 24.30 6.92 -0.89
CA ALA A 114 24.88 7.74 0.19
C ALA A 114 26.35 7.40 0.50
N GLY A 115 27.14 7.13 -0.54
CA GLY A 115 28.55 6.74 -0.42
C GLY A 115 28.80 5.26 -0.09
N ILE A 116 27.75 4.47 0.12
CA ILE A 116 27.83 3.02 0.36
C ILE A 116 27.73 2.30 -0.99
N LYS A 117 28.79 1.56 -1.34
CA LYS A 117 28.81 0.68 -2.51
C LYS A 117 28.04 -0.62 -2.24
N ASP A 118 27.32 -1.09 -3.25
CA ASP A 118 26.60 -2.38 -3.24
C ASP A 118 25.70 -2.56 -2.02
N ARG A 119 24.95 -1.52 -1.64
CA ARG A 119 24.02 -1.61 -0.51
C ARG A 119 22.94 -2.62 -0.85
N VAL A 120 22.82 -3.65 0.00
CA VAL A 120 21.89 -4.78 -0.19
C VAL A 120 20.52 -4.47 0.40
N TYR A 121 19.48 -4.75 -0.39
CA TYR A 121 18.08 -4.77 -0.02
C TYR A 121 17.54 -6.18 -0.21
N SER A 122 16.89 -6.73 0.80
CA SER A 122 16.36 -8.10 0.80
C SER A 122 15.02 -8.12 1.51
N ASN A 123 14.11 -8.93 0.98
CA ASN A 123 12.79 -9.18 1.58
C ASN A 123 12.69 -10.67 1.92
N SER A 124 11.96 -10.97 2.99
CA SER A 124 11.77 -12.33 3.49
C SER A 124 10.44 -12.91 3.03
N ILE A 125 10.44 -14.21 2.73
CA ILE A 125 9.27 -14.99 2.37
C ILE A 125 8.85 -15.82 3.57
N TYR A 126 7.56 -15.83 3.85
CA TYR A 126 6.97 -16.59 4.95
C TYR A 126 5.88 -17.53 4.45
N GLU A 127 5.81 -18.71 5.05
CA GLU A 127 4.60 -19.54 5.00
C GLU A 127 3.68 -19.20 6.17
N LEU A 128 2.37 -19.25 5.90
CA LEU A 128 1.32 -19.00 6.87
C LEU A 128 0.56 -20.30 7.09
N LEU A 129 0.39 -20.70 8.35
CA LEU A 129 -0.27 -21.94 8.73
C LEU A 129 -1.69 -21.70 9.23
N GLU A 130 -2.58 -22.63 8.89
CA GLU A 130 -3.92 -22.75 9.45
C GLU A 130 -4.14 -24.22 9.80
N ASN A 131 -4.46 -24.51 11.07
CA ASN A 131 -4.59 -25.90 11.57
C ASN A 131 -3.33 -26.76 11.31
N GLY A 132 -2.14 -26.17 11.38
CA GLY A 132 -0.86 -26.84 11.15
C GLY A 132 -0.54 -27.14 9.67
N GLN A 133 -1.40 -26.74 8.74
CA GLN A 133 -1.19 -26.89 7.30
C GLN A 133 -0.90 -25.55 6.65
N ARG A 134 -0.10 -25.53 5.58
CA ARG A 134 0.20 -24.29 4.84
C ARG A 134 -1.07 -23.77 4.15
N ALA A 135 -1.50 -22.59 4.55
CA ALA A 135 -2.66 -21.88 4.00
C ALA A 135 -2.25 -20.77 3.02
N GLY A 136 -1.02 -20.25 3.11
CA GLY A 136 -0.52 -19.22 2.20
C GLY A 136 1.00 -19.06 2.24
N THR A 137 1.52 -18.36 1.23
CA THR A 137 2.92 -17.93 1.15
C THR A 137 2.95 -16.47 0.71
N CYS A 138 3.74 -15.61 1.36
CA CYS A 138 3.83 -14.19 1.02
C CYS A 138 5.19 -13.60 1.35
N VAL A 139 5.48 -12.44 0.74
CA VAL A 139 6.59 -11.57 1.13
C VAL A 139 6.07 -10.64 2.22
N LEU A 140 6.64 -10.69 3.42
CA LEU A 140 6.09 -10.04 4.60
C LEU A 140 7.19 -9.33 5.40
N GLU A 141 6.92 -8.12 5.85
CA GLU A 141 7.82 -7.36 6.74
C GLU A 141 7.08 -6.33 7.59
N TYR A 142 7.71 -5.86 8.66
CA TYR A 142 7.21 -4.72 9.43
C TYR A 142 7.65 -3.39 8.83
N ALA A 143 6.82 -2.36 8.97
CA ALA A 143 7.24 -0.99 8.72
C ALA A 143 8.28 -0.54 9.75
N THR A 144 9.55 -0.47 9.33
CA THR A 144 10.69 -0.10 10.19
C THR A 144 10.51 1.22 10.97
N PRO A 145 9.87 2.28 10.42
CA PRO A 145 9.68 3.53 11.16
C PRO A 145 8.89 3.38 12.47
N LEU A 146 8.06 2.34 12.61
CA LEU A 146 7.30 2.11 13.84
C LEU A 146 8.21 1.76 15.01
N GLN A 147 9.32 1.06 14.76
CA GLN A 147 10.34 0.82 15.79
C GLN A 147 10.99 2.13 16.25
N THR A 148 11.12 3.12 15.35
CA THR A 148 11.62 4.45 15.71
C THR A 148 10.63 5.19 16.60
N LEU A 149 9.33 5.17 16.26
CA LEU A 149 8.28 5.75 17.12
C LEU A 149 8.22 5.06 18.49
N PHE A 150 8.37 3.74 18.53
CA PHE A 150 8.45 3.00 19.79
C PHE A 150 9.66 3.45 20.61
N ALA A 151 10.86 3.48 20.02
CA ALA A 151 12.07 3.90 20.71
C ALA A 151 11.99 5.35 21.22
N MET A 152 11.43 6.28 20.43
CA MET A 152 11.18 7.66 20.87
C MET A 152 10.29 7.69 22.12
N SER A 153 9.28 6.83 22.21
CA SER A 153 8.38 6.77 23.38
C SER A 153 9.04 6.19 24.63
N GLN A 154 10.11 5.41 24.47
CA GLN A 154 10.90 4.89 25.58
C GLN A 154 12.03 5.85 25.99
N TYR A 155 12.35 6.83 25.14
CA TYR A 155 13.42 7.78 25.40
C TYR A 155 12.87 9.01 26.15
N GLY A 156 12.94 8.99 27.48
CA GLY A 156 12.28 9.99 28.34
C GLY A 156 12.63 11.46 28.01
N GLN A 157 13.81 11.74 27.45
CA GLN A 157 14.20 13.09 27.03
C GLN A 157 13.49 13.59 25.75
N ALA A 158 12.92 12.69 24.95
CA ALA A 158 12.15 13.07 23.77
C ALA A 158 10.79 13.69 24.13
N GLY A 159 10.29 13.50 25.36
CA GLY A 159 8.98 14.00 25.77
C GLY A 159 7.83 13.41 24.94
N PHE A 160 8.01 12.19 24.42
CA PHE A 160 7.10 11.54 23.50
C PHE A 160 6.28 10.47 24.23
N SER A 161 5.01 10.76 24.53
CA SER A 161 4.17 9.86 25.32
C SER A 161 3.67 8.65 24.53
N ARG A 162 2.98 7.72 25.20
CA ARG A 162 2.32 6.58 24.54
C ARG A 162 1.14 7.07 23.69
N GLU A 163 0.45 8.11 24.15
CA GLU A 163 -0.65 8.76 23.46
C GLU A 163 -0.14 9.46 22.19
N ASP A 164 0.95 10.22 22.29
CA ASP A 164 1.61 10.84 21.13
C ASP A 164 2.04 9.78 20.12
N ARG A 165 2.61 8.66 20.59
CA ARG A 165 2.99 7.53 19.74
C ARG A 165 1.80 7.00 18.95
N LEU A 166 0.66 6.79 19.60
CA LEU A 166 -0.55 6.29 18.97
C LEU A 166 -1.10 7.28 17.92
N GLU A 167 -1.03 8.58 18.19
CA GLU A 167 -1.42 9.60 17.21
C GLU A 167 -0.45 9.63 16.02
N GLN A 168 0.87 9.58 16.26
CA GLN A 168 1.87 9.59 15.20
C GLN A 168 1.83 8.35 14.33
N VAL A 169 1.58 7.15 14.88
CA VAL A 169 1.46 5.94 14.04
C VAL A 169 0.22 6.00 13.14
N LYS A 170 -0.91 6.47 13.65
CA LYS A 170 -2.12 6.67 12.82
C LYS A 170 -1.86 7.68 11.70
N LEU A 171 -1.18 8.78 12.03
CA LEU A 171 -0.78 9.78 11.05
C LEU A 171 0.20 9.20 10.03
N PHE A 172 1.18 8.41 10.46
CA PHE A 172 2.14 7.73 9.59
C PHE A 172 1.44 6.79 8.60
N CYS A 173 0.52 5.95 9.09
CA CYS A 173 -0.26 5.06 8.23
C CYS A 173 -1.02 5.84 7.17
N ARG A 174 -1.75 6.90 7.58
CA ARG A 174 -2.51 7.74 6.67
C ARG A 174 -1.61 8.43 5.64
N THR A 175 -0.52 9.07 6.07
CA THR A 175 0.41 9.75 5.17
C THR A 175 1.04 8.77 4.18
N LEU A 176 1.39 7.55 4.62
CA LEU A 176 1.95 6.53 3.74
C LEU A 176 0.91 6.02 2.72
N GLU A 177 -0.35 5.84 3.14
CA GLU A 177 -1.47 5.52 2.25
C GLU A 177 -1.65 6.60 1.18
N ASP A 178 -1.66 7.88 1.57
CA ASP A 178 -1.78 9.01 0.66
C ASP A 178 -0.60 9.05 -0.35
N ILE A 179 0.64 8.88 0.13
CA ILE A 179 1.84 8.81 -0.74
C ILE A 179 1.73 7.66 -1.76
N LEU A 180 1.26 6.49 -1.33
CA LEU A 180 1.13 5.33 -2.22
C LEU A 180 -0.02 5.49 -3.22
N ALA A 181 -1.13 6.13 -2.84
CA ALA A 181 -2.26 6.39 -3.72
C ALA A 181 -1.86 7.28 -4.92
N ASP A 182 -0.97 8.23 -4.72
CA ASP A 182 -0.42 9.09 -5.78
C ASP A 182 0.59 8.35 -6.70
N ASN A 183 0.98 7.12 -6.35
CA ASN A 183 2.01 6.33 -7.03
C ASN A 183 1.51 4.92 -7.39
N PRO A 184 0.70 4.76 -8.46
CA PRO A 184 -0.04 3.53 -8.75
C PRO A 184 0.85 2.30 -8.99
N GLU A 185 2.07 2.48 -9.52
CA GLU A 185 3.02 1.38 -9.66
C GLU A 185 3.48 0.84 -8.29
N SER A 186 3.70 1.73 -7.32
CA SER A 186 4.03 1.33 -5.95
C SER A 186 2.84 0.69 -5.25
N GLN A 187 1.65 1.30 -5.40
CA GLN A 187 0.40 0.81 -4.81
C GLN A 187 0.06 -0.63 -5.24
N ASN A 188 0.31 -0.97 -6.50
CA ASN A 188 0.02 -2.31 -7.02
C ASN A 188 1.00 -3.40 -6.55
N ASN A 189 2.18 -3.00 -6.05
CA ASN A 189 3.25 -3.90 -5.66
C ASN A 189 3.38 -4.08 -4.14
N CYS A 190 2.65 -3.32 -3.33
CA CYS A 190 2.63 -3.51 -1.88
C CYS A 190 1.22 -3.41 -1.30
N ARG A 191 1.01 -4.00 -0.12
CA ARG A 191 -0.24 -3.92 0.63
C ARG A 191 0.06 -3.59 2.08
N LEU A 192 -0.55 -2.53 2.58
CA LEU A 192 -0.48 -2.15 3.98
C LEU A 192 -1.50 -2.97 4.80
N ILE A 193 -1.05 -3.52 5.93
CA ILE A 193 -1.88 -4.24 6.91
C ILE A 193 -1.77 -3.50 8.24
N VAL A 194 -2.71 -2.60 8.49
CA VAL A 194 -2.82 -1.85 9.73
C VAL A 194 -3.66 -2.64 10.72
N TYR A 195 -3.14 -2.91 11.91
CA TYR A 195 -3.86 -3.68 12.94
C TYR A 195 -3.55 -3.18 14.35
N SER A 196 -4.43 -3.49 15.29
CA SER A 196 -4.22 -3.29 16.72
C SER A 196 -4.52 -4.59 17.42
N GLU A 197 -3.62 -5.06 18.26
CA GLU A 197 -3.88 -6.21 19.12
C GLU A 197 -4.87 -5.76 20.22
N PRO A 198 -6.05 -6.38 20.35
CA PRO A 198 -6.97 -6.04 21.42
C PRO A 198 -6.36 -6.47 22.76
N ALA A 199 -6.43 -5.60 23.77
CA ALA A 199 -5.83 -5.89 25.08
C ALA A 199 -6.40 -7.13 25.79
N ASP A 200 -7.64 -7.52 25.46
CA ASP A 200 -8.39 -8.59 26.12
C ASP A 200 -8.72 -9.79 25.22
N ASP A 201 -8.24 -9.81 23.97
CA ASP A 201 -8.61 -10.85 23.01
C ASP A 201 -7.47 -11.85 22.79
N SER A 202 -7.54 -12.97 23.50
CA SER A 202 -6.64 -14.12 23.33
C SER A 202 -6.78 -14.81 21.97
N SER A 203 -7.71 -14.35 21.12
CA SER A 203 -7.95 -14.92 19.79
C SER A 203 -7.28 -14.16 18.64
N PHE A 204 -6.63 -13.01 18.88
CA PHE A 204 -5.92 -12.33 17.80
C PHE A 204 -4.77 -13.20 17.28
N SER A 205 -4.79 -13.47 15.98
CA SER A 205 -3.69 -14.15 15.29
C SER A 205 -3.26 -13.31 14.10
N LEU A 206 -2.00 -12.91 14.12
CA LEU A 206 -1.38 -12.15 13.05
C LEU A 206 -1.39 -12.95 11.74
N SER A 207 -1.13 -14.26 11.80
CA SER A 207 -1.18 -15.14 10.62
C SER A 207 -2.57 -15.15 9.98
N GLN A 208 -3.65 -15.17 10.78
CA GLN A 208 -5.02 -15.11 10.30
C GLN A 208 -5.36 -13.76 9.68
N GLU A 209 -4.87 -12.67 10.26
CA GLU A 209 -5.06 -11.33 9.70
C GLU A 209 -4.37 -11.18 8.34
N VAL A 210 -3.14 -11.68 8.22
CA VAL A 210 -2.42 -11.69 6.93
C VAL A 210 -3.16 -12.59 5.92
N LEU A 211 -3.58 -13.81 6.31
CA LEU A 211 -4.36 -14.71 5.45
C LEU A 211 -5.67 -14.07 4.98
N ARG A 212 -6.35 -13.29 5.82
CA ARG A 212 -7.55 -12.54 5.44
C ARG A 212 -7.26 -11.57 4.30
N HIS A 213 -6.16 -10.83 4.38
CA HIS A 213 -5.72 -9.92 3.32
C HIS A 213 -5.37 -10.65 2.01
N LEU A 214 -4.63 -11.77 2.09
CA LEU A 214 -4.32 -12.61 0.92
C LEU A 214 -5.62 -13.12 0.25
N ARG A 215 -6.58 -13.62 1.03
CA ARG A 215 -7.85 -14.15 0.52
C ARG A 215 -8.69 -13.06 -0.15
N GLN A 216 -8.72 -11.86 0.43
CA GLN A 216 -9.46 -10.72 -0.12
C GLN A 216 -8.91 -10.31 -1.49
N GLU A 217 -7.59 -10.23 -1.60
CA GLU A 217 -6.91 -9.89 -2.86
C GLU A 217 -7.19 -10.94 -3.94
N LYS A 218 -7.18 -12.23 -3.58
CA LYS A 218 -7.54 -13.32 -4.51
C LYS A 218 -8.93 -13.12 -5.11
N LYS A 219 -9.89 -12.68 -4.29
CA LYS A 219 -11.27 -12.48 -4.70
C LYS A 219 -11.42 -11.28 -5.64
N GLU A 220 -10.72 -10.19 -5.36
CA GLU A 220 -10.69 -8.98 -6.19
C GLU A 220 -10.13 -9.29 -7.59
N GLU A 221 -9.03 -10.05 -7.67
CA GLU A 221 -8.41 -10.44 -8.94
C GLU A 221 -9.28 -11.38 -9.78
N VAL A 222 -9.91 -12.39 -9.16
CA VAL A 222 -10.82 -13.31 -9.85
C VAL A 222 -12.01 -12.56 -10.44
N THR A 223 -12.53 -11.56 -9.72
CA THR A 223 -13.65 -10.73 -10.19
C THR A 223 -13.25 -9.91 -11.42
N VAL A 224 -12.08 -9.27 -11.39
CA VAL A 224 -11.57 -8.47 -12.52
C VAL A 224 -11.20 -9.35 -13.73
N GLY A 225 -10.62 -10.53 -13.49
CA GLY A 225 -10.30 -11.51 -14.55
C GLY A 225 -11.56 -12.10 -15.20
N SER A 226 -12.60 -12.36 -14.42
CA SER A 226 -13.90 -12.81 -14.93
C SER A 226 -14.59 -11.76 -15.81
N LEU A 227 -14.55 -10.48 -15.40
CA LEU A 227 -15.06 -9.38 -16.24
C LEU A 227 -14.27 -9.22 -17.55
N LYS A 228 -12.95 -9.40 -17.54
CA LYS A 228 -12.11 -9.34 -18.75
C LYS A 228 -12.37 -10.52 -19.70
N ASN A 229 -12.67 -11.70 -19.17
CA ASN A 229 -12.98 -12.89 -19.97
C ASN A 229 -14.45 -12.96 -20.44
N SER A 230 -15.32 -12.07 -19.95
CA SER A 230 -16.72 -11.97 -20.38
C SER A 230 -16.93 -11.01 -21.57
N ALA A 231 -15.85 -10.41 -22.10
CA ALA A 231 -15.90 -9.69 -23.36
C ALA A 231 -15.78 -10.65 -24.55
N VAL A 232 -16.94 -10.94 -25.15
CA VAL A 232 -17.22 -11.48 -26.50
C VAL A 232 -17.12 -13.01 -26.68
N PRO A 233 -18.27 -13.71 -26.82
CA PRO A 233 -18.39 -14.82 -27.76
C PRO A 233 -18.59 -14.24 -29.16
N SER A 234 -17.62 -14.42 -30.05
CA SER A 234 -17.77 -14.14 -31.48
C SER A 234 -18.63 -15.25 -32.10
N THR A 235 -19.95 -15.06 -32.08
CA THR A 235 -20.87 -15.82 -32.92
C THR A 235 -21.05 -15.10 -34.26
N SER A 236 -20.48 -15.72 -35.28
CA SER A 236 -20.82 -15.56 -36.68
C SER A 236 -22.30 -15.85 -36.93
N THR A 237 -23.14 -14.84 -37.13
CA THR A 237 -24.34 -14.93 -37.98
C THR A 237 -24.78 -13.53 -38.40
N MET A 238 -25.01 -13.37 -39.71
CA MET A 238 -25.62 -12.25 -40.40
C MET A 238 -26.74 -11.56 -39.62
N SER A 239 -26.67 -10.22 -39.47
CA SER A 239 -27.83 -9.35 -39.29
C SER A 239 -27.45 -7.92 -39.70
N GLN A 240 -28.38 -7.31 -40.42
CA GLN A 240 -28.21 -6.17 -41.32
C GLN A 240 -27.71 -4.89 -40.65
N GLU A 241 -26.84 -4.20 -41.36
CA GLU A 241 -26.37 -2.84 -41.08
C GLU A 241 -27.56 -1.86 -41.20
N PRO A 242 -27.78 -0.95 -40.23
CA PRO A 242 -28.85 0.04 -40.35
C PRO A 242 -28.50 1.09 -41.41
N GLU A 243 -29.30 1.15 -42.48
CA GLU A 243 -29.24 2.18 -43.52
C GLU A 243 -29.46 3.57 -42.90
N LEU A 244 -28.40 4.37 -42.88
CA LEU A 244 -28.49 5.82 -42.68
C LEU A 244 -28.60 6.48 -44.06
N LEU A 245 -29.84 6.82 -44.43
CA LEU A 245 -30.15 7.70 -45.55
C LEU A 245 -29.63 9.11 -45.24
N ILE A 246 -28.42 9.41 -45.73
CA ILE A 246 -27.93 10.78 -45.86
C ILE A 246 -27.85 11.11 -47.36
N SER A 247 -28.69 12.07 -47.72
CA SER A 247 -28.79 12.72 -49.01
C SER A 247 -27.47 13.37 -49.44
N GLY A 248 -27.09 13.20 -50.71
CA GLY A 248 -26.19 14.12 -51.41
C GLY A 248 -24.82 13.58 -51.86
N MET A 249 -24.79 13.06 -53.10
CA MET A 249 -23.75 13.18 -54.13
C MET A 249 -22.31 12.66 -53.93
N GLU A 250 -21.95 11.84 -54.93
CA GLU A 250 -20.67 11.66 -55.66
C GLU A 250 -19.49 10.86 -55.07
N LYS A 251 -19.26 9.72 -55.74
CA LYS A 251 -18.26 8.65 -55.58
C LYS A 251 -16.82 9.13 -55.28
N PRO A 252 -16.08 8.45 -54.38
CA PRO A 252 -14.62 8.50 -54.36
C PRO A 252 -14.00 7.47 -55.33
N LEU A 253 -13.03 7.93 -56.13
CA LEU A 253 -12.15 7.13 -57.00
C LEU A 253 -11.10 6.34 -56.18
N PRO A 254 -10.56 5.22 -56.69
CA PRO A 254 -9.58 4.41 -55.97
C PRO A 254 -8.20 5.07 -55.89
N LEU A 255 -7.57 4.98 -54.72
CA LEU A 255 -6.19 5.35 -54.46
C LEU A 255 -5.24 4.39 -55.19
N ARG A 256 -4.41 4.95 -56.08
CA ARG A 256 -3.27 4.26 -56.69
C ARG A 256 -2.27 3.84 -55.60
N THR A 257 -1.88 2.58 -55.66
CA THR A 257 -0.61 2.08 -55.11
C THR A 257 0.50 2.40 -56.11
N ASP A 258 1.50 3.17 -55.71
CA ASP A 258 2.80 3.15 -56.38
C ASP A 258 3.91 3.15 -55.32
N PHE A 259 4.75 2.12 -55.45
CA PHE A 259 6.00 1.91 -54.74
C PHE A 259 7.06 2.91 -55.23
N SER A 260 7.87 3.43 -54.30
CA SER A 260 9.29 3.77 -54.47
C SER A 260 9.93 3.90 -53.10
#